data_AF-W2TDK6-F1
#
_entry.id   AF-W2TDK6-F1
#
_cell.length_a   1.000
_cell.length_b   1.000
_cell.length_c   1.000
_cell.angle_alpha   90.00
_cell.angle_beta   90.00
_cell.angle_gamma   90.00
#
_symmetry.space_group_name_H-M   'P 1'
#
loop_
_entity.id
_entity.type
_entity.pdbx_description
1 polymer ?
#
loop_
_entity_poly.entity_id
_entity_poly.type
_entity_poly.pdbx_seq_one_letter_code
_entity_poly.pdbx_strand_id
1 'polypeptide(L)'
;MLVCGGCSALCSRQRGFTPQLLNIVCDGSIAEPVRQAAVIYFKNAVVRLWEVDEEACEKSGNLDVCLADNDKALIKEGILDAVCAASESLRFKRNKDRDDIAGPISKLEPFVYYHCNQLLNNQSAGSVLIQSQGLKIIYVLTQFSIHFEMLAVPRLDVWIKFSIDVLMRECPQELSSLEDKDERAHTVWWKCKKWAAKILDRIFDRYGSPNQVEKQYAAFANHFLVNWSRPALAAMLMILNAHRNGIFVSDRVLFLALSFTNTAVAHSHCWRTMKPHALVCESFF
;
A
#
# COMPACT_ATOMS: atom_id res chain seq x y z
N MET A 1 -13.72 -30.90 8.05
CA MET A 1 -14.90 -30.60 7.21
C MET A 1 -14.73 -29.17 6.72
N LEU A 2 -14.25 -29.01 5.48
CA LEU A 2 -13.87 -27.72 4.90
C LEU A 2 -15.12 -26.94 4.51
N VAL A 3 -15.35 -25.77 5.14
CA VAL A 3 -16.38 -24.85 4.68
C VAL A 3 -15.85 -24.16 3.41
N CYS A 4 -16.52 -24.44 2.30
CA CYS A 4 -16.27 -23.93 0.97
C CYS A 4 -16.26 -22.39 0.97
N GLY A 5 -15.25 -21.75 0.37
CA GLY A 5 -15.08 -20.28 0.35
C GLY A 5 -16.23 -19.49 -0.30
N GLY A 6 -17.14 -20.16 -1.01
CA GLY A 6 -18.37 -19.56 -1.56
C GLY A 6 -19.48 -19.31 -0.53
N CYS A 7 -19.59 -20.12 0.54
CA CYS A 7 -20.65 -19.94 1.54
C CYS A 7 -20.43 -18.73 2.47
N SER A 8 -19.17 -18.40 2.75
CA SER A 8 -18.79 -17.23 3.58
C SER A 8 -19.20 -15.90 2.91
N ALA A 9 -19.13 -15.82 1.58
CA ALA A 9 -19.54 -14.65 0.83
C ALA A 9 -21.06 -14.47 0.72
N LEU A 10 -21.84 -15.53 0.95
CA LEU A 10 -23.31 -15.50 0.94
C LEU A 10 -23.91 -15.21 2.32
N CYS A 11 -23.36 -15.78 3.40
CA CYS A 11 -23.82 -15.50 4.76
C CYS A 11 -23.55 -14.05 5.18
N SER A 12 -22.44 -13.47 4.73
CA SER A 12 -22.07 -12.07 5.01
C SER A 12 -22.97 -11.02 4.38
N ARG A 13 -23.86 -11.44 3.47
CA ARG A 13 -24.84 -10.58 2.79
C ARG A 13 -26.22 -10.65 3.43
N GLN A 14 -26.40 -11.46 4.48
CA GLN A 14 -27.68 -11.56 5.17
C GLN A 14 -27.91 -10.34 6.06
N ARG A 15 -29.11 -9.76 6.01
CA ARG A 15 -29.51 -8.67 6.90
C ARG A 15 -29.37 -9.10 8.36
N GLY A 16 -28.86 -8.20 9.21
CA GLY A 16 -28.58 -8.47 10.61
C GLY A 16 -27.27 -9.23 10.86
N PHE A 17 -26.53 -9.66 9.83
CA PHE A 17 -25.26 -10.34 10.03
C PHE A 17 -24.18 -9.43 10.63
N THR A 18 -24.01 -8.21 10.10
CA THR A 18 -23.02 -7.25 10.62
C THR A 18 -23.32 -6.80 12.05
N PRO A 19 -24.58 -6.47 12.42
CA PRO A 19 -24.96 -6.29 13.83
C PRO A 19 -24.72 -7.53 14.71
N GLN A 20 -24.97 -8.74 14.20
CA GLN A 20 -24.77 -9.96 14.98
C GLN A 20 -23.29 -10.24 15.28
N LEU A 21 -22.37 -9.83 14.39
CA LEU A 21 -20.94 -9.85 14.69
C LEU A 21 -20.61 -8.98 15.90
N LEU A 22 -21.28 -7.83 16.04
CA LEU A 22 -21.10 -6.94 17.19
C LEU A 22 -21.53 -7.62 18.50
N ASN A 23 -22.65 -8.35 18.49
CA ASN A 23 -23.10 -9.15 19.63
C ASN A 23 -22.08 -10.24 20.00
N ILE A 24 -21.51 -10.95 19.02
CA ILE A 24 -20.47 -11.97 19.23
C ILE A 24 -19.20 -11.35 19.84
N VAL A 25 -18.87 -10.12 19.48
CA VAL A 25 -17.72 -9.39 20.03
C VAL A 25 -17.95 -9.01 21.50
N CYS A 26 -19.18 -8.66 21.86
CA CYS A 26 -19.55 -8.27 23.22
C CYS A 26 -19.73 -9.45 24.17
N ASP A 27 -19.98 -10.66 23.64
CA ASP A 27 -20.27 -11.83 24.45
C ASP A 27 -18.99 -12.45 25.05
N GLY A 28 -18.76 -12.20 26.33
CA GLY A 28 -17.63 -12.72 27.09
C GLY A 28 -17.59 -14.23 27.25
N SER A 29 -18.70 -14.94 27.00
CA SER A 29 -18.76 -16.41 27.04
C SER A 29 -18.17 -17.08 25.79
N ILE A 30 -18.03 -16.32 24.69
CA ILE A 30 -17.48 -16.82 23.43
C ILE A 30 -15.94 -16.78 23.49
N ALA A 31 -15.32 -17.86 22.99
CA ALA A 31 -13.87 -18.00 22.93
C ALA A 31 -13.19 -16.83 22.18
N GLU A 32 -12.12 -16.31 22.76
CA GLU A 32 -11.42 -15.12 22.27
C GLU A 32 -11.00 -15.16 20.78
N PRO A 33 -10.49 -16.27 20.20
CA PRO A 33 -10.16 -16.32 18.78
C PRO A 33 -11.36 -16.10 17.85
N VAL A 34 -12.56 -16.52 18.29
CA VAL A 34 -13.81 -16.35 17.53
C VAL A 34 -14.26 -14.89 17.60
N ARG A 35 -14.17 -14.26 18.78
CA ARG A 35 -14.43 -12.83 18.94
C ARG A 35 -13.45 -11.98 18.11
N GLN A 36 -12.17 -12.37 18.04
CA GLN A 36 -11.16 -11.70 17.20
C GLN A 36 -11.52 -11.75 15.72
N ALA A 37 -11.90 -12.93 15.22
CA ALA A 37 -12.35 -13.07 13.83
C ALA A 37 -13.60 -12.22 13.55
N ALA A 38 -14.55 -12.18 14.49
CA ALA A 38 -15.76 -11.36 14.39
C ALA A 38 -15.45 -9.86 14.33
N VAL A 39 -14.54 -9.33 15.17
CA VAL A 39 -14.11 -7.92 15.12
C VAL A 39 -13.47 -7.57 13.78
N ILE A 40 -12.58 -8.43 13.28
CA ILE A 40 -11.88 -8.19 12.00
C ILE A 40 -12.90 -8.14 10.86
N TYR A 41 -13.85 -9.08 10.86
CA TYR A 41 -14.88 -9.13 9.83
C TYR A 41 -15.82 -7.94 9.92
N PHE A 42 -16.28 -7.60 11.12
CA PHE A 42 -17.14 -6.45 11.39
C PHE A 42 -16.49 -5.15 10.90
N LYS A 43 -15.23 -4.90 11.25
CA LYS A 43 -14.49 -3.72 10.80
C LYS A 43 -14.43 -3.65 9.27
N ASN A 44 -14.06 -4.77 8.63
CA ASN A 44 -13.95 -4.81 7.17
C ASN A 44 -15.31 -4.63 6.48
N ALA A 45 -16.40 -5.13 7.08
CA ALA A 45 -17.76 -4.96 6.59
C ALA A 45 -18.21 -3.49 6.70
N VAL A 46 -18.05 -2.87 7.86
CA VAL A 46 -18.38 -1.44 8.07
C VAL A 46 -17.59 -0.56 7.11
N VAL A 47 -16.27 -0.69 7.04
CA VAL A 47 -15.44 0.13 6.13
C VAL A 47 -15.85 0.00 4.66
N ARG A 48 -16.33 -1.19 4.25
CA ARG A 48 -16.67 -1.45 2.85
C ARG A 48 -18.12 -1.14 2.49
N LEU A 49 -19.04 -1.17 3.45
CA LEU A 49 -20.49 -1.20 3.18
C LEU A 49 -21.27 -0.06 3.89
N TRP A 50 -20.60 0.87 4.59
CA TRP A 50 -21.26 1.90 5.40
C TRP A 50 -21.82 3.10 4.61
N GLU A 51 -21.12 3.53 3.55
CA GLU A 51 -21.54 4.66 2.70
C GLU A 51 -21.65 4.25 1.23
N VAL A 52 -22.59 4.89 0.52
CA VAL A 52 -22.81 4.74 -0.92
C VAL A 52 -22.27 6.00 -1.60
N ASP A 53 -21.51 5.81 -2.66
CA ASP A 53 -21.27 6.86 -3.66
C ASP A 53 -22.49 6.86 -4.59
N GLU A 54 -23.32 7.91 -4.56
CA GLU A 54 -24.64 7.94 -5.23
C GLU A 54 -24.55 7.63 -6.74
N GLU A 55 -23.43 7.98 -7.37
CA GLU A 55 -23.16 7.72 -8.80
C GLU A 55 -22.90 6.22 -9.13
N ALA A 56 -22.49 5.41 -8.14
CA ALA A 56 -22.17 4.00 -8.34
C ALA A 56 -23.43 3.09 -8.31
N CYS A 57 -24.52 3.55 -7.68
CA CYS A 57 -25.72 2.75 -7.49
C CYS A 57 -26.57 2.66 -8.77
N GLU A 58 -26.56 3.70 -9.61
CA GLU A 58 -27.35 3.76 -10.85
C GLU A 58 -26.80 2.86 -11.98
N LYS A 59 -25.48 2.60 -12.01
CA LYS A 59 -24.83 1.84 -13.10
C LYS A 59 -24.88 0.32 -12.94
N SER A 60 -25.12 -0.19 -11.73
CA SER A 60 -25.01 -1.64 -11.46
C SER A 60 -26.35 -2.38 -11.38
N GLY A 61 -27.50 -1.70 -11.27
CA GLY A 61 -28.81 -2.35 -11.07
C GLY A 61 -28.85 -3.31 -9.87
N ASN A 62 -27.95 -3.14 -8.90
CA ASN A 62 -27.73 -4.10 -7.82
C ASN A 62 -27.92 -3.38 -6.48
N LEU A 63 -29.05 -3.63 -5.84
CA LEU A 63 -29.47 -3.04 -4.56
C LEU A 63 -28.60 -3.48 -3.34
N ASP A 64 -27.43 -4.07 -3.59
CA ASP A 64 -26.71 -4.96 -2.67
C ASP A 64 -25.30 -4.46 -2.31
N VAL A 65 -25.07 -3.14 -2.42
CA VAL A 65 -23.75 -2.49 -2.21
C VAL A 65 -23.60 -1.85 -0.82
N CYS A 66 -24.68 -1.75 -0.04
CA CYS A 66 -24.70 -1.05 1.25
C CYS A 66 -25.36 -1.85 2.36
N LEU A 67 -24.96 -1.58 3.61
CA LEU A 67 -25.68 -2.05 4.79
C LEU A 67 -27.11 -1.47 4.81
N ALA A 68 -28.08 -2.28 5.18
CA ALA A 68 -29.45 -1.81 5.38
C ALA A 68 -29.50 -0.74 6.48
N ASP A 69 -30.37 0.26 6.35
CA ASP A 69 -30.46 1.36 7.32
C ASP A 69 -30.76 0.88 8.74
N ASN A 70 -31.55 -0.20 8.87
CA ASN A 70 -31.80 -0.86 10.14
C ASN A 70 -30.54 -1.46 10.76
N ASP A 71 -29.67 -2.08 9.96
CA ASP A 71 -28.39 -2.63 10.44
C ASP A 71 -27.45 -1.49 10.86
N LYS A 72 -27.44 -0.38 10.12
CA LYS A 72 -26.66 0.82 10.50
C LYS A 72 -27.15 1.41 11.83
N ALA A 73 -28.46 1.45 12.07
CA ALA A 73 -29.03 1.91 13.33
C ALA A 73 -28.60 1.01 14.50
N LEU A 74 -28.76 -0.31 14.36
CA LEU A 74 -28.33 -1.29 15.37
C LEU A 74 -26.82 -1.23 15.65
N ILE A 75 -26.00 -1.00 14.62
CA ILE A 75 -24.56 -0.81 14.80
C ILE A 75 -24.27 0.49 15.56
N LYS A 76 -24.93 1.60 15.23
CA LYS A 76 -24.74 2.89 15.93
C LYS A 76 -25.13 2.80 17.41
N GLU A 77 -26.18 2.05 17.73
CA GLU A 77 -26.62 1.84 19.11
C GLU A 77 -25.67 0.93 19.89
N GLY A 78 -25.23 -0.19 19.29
CA GLY A 78 -24.40 -1.19 19.99
C GLY A 78 -22.89 -0.93 19.98
N ILE A 79 -22.37 0.00 19.16
CA ILE A 79 -20.92 0.16 18.98
C ILE A 79 -20.21 0.65 20.24
N LEU A 80 -20.85 1.52 21.02
CA LEU A 80 -20.26 2.03 22.27
C LEU A 80 -20.14 0.91 23.30
N ASP A 81 -21.19 0.10 23.45
CA ASP A 81 -21.18 -1.06 24.33
C ASP A 81 -20.15 -2.10 23.89
N ALA A 82 -20.00 -2.32 22.58
CA ALA A 82 -18.98 -3.20 22.03
C ALA A 82 -17.56 -2.69 22.25
N VAL A 83 -17.34 -1.39 22.15
CA VAL A 83 -16.05 -0.78 22.48
C VAL A 83 -15.77 -0.96 23.99
N CYS A 84 -16.76 -0.75 24.85
CA CYS A 84 -16.62 -0.92 26.29
C CYS A 84 -16.41 -2.38 26.71
N ALA A 85 -17.06 -3.33 26.04
CA ALA A 85 -16.97 -4.77 26.32
C ALA A 85 -15.77 -5.46 25.65
N ALA A 86 -15.23 -4.90 24.57
CA ALA A 86 -14.08 -5.48 23.87
C ALA A 86 -12.85 -5.52 24.80
N SER A 87 -12.45 -6.75 25.16
CA SER A 87 -11.21 -7.02 25.89
C SER A 87 -10.02 -6.39 25.17
N GLU A 88 -9.01 -5.97 25.94
CA GLU A 88 -7.85 -5.24 25.45
C GLU A 88 -7.04 -6.00 24.36
N SER A 89 -7.28 -7.30 24.19
CA SER A 89 -6.77 -8.17 23.13
C SER A 89 -7.49 -8.09 21.77
N LEU A 90 -8.69 -7.51 21.71
CA LEU A 90 -9.49 -7.34 20.48
C LEU A 90 -9.21 -5.99 19.77
N ARG A 91 -8.63 -5.04 20.51
CA ARG A 91 -8.31 -3.69 20.05
C ARG A 91 -6.95 -3.66 19.36
N PHE A 92 -6.87 -4.06 18.09
CA PHE A 92 -5.70 -3.85 17.23
C PHE A 92 -4.44 -4.62 17.69
N LYS A 93 -3.88 -5.49 16.85
CA LYS A 93 -2.58 -6.13 17.14
C LYS A 93 -1.51 -5.04 17.22
N ARG A 94 -1.09 -4.74 18.46
CA ARG A 94 -0.20 -3.66 18.87
C ARG A 94 1.21 -3.90 18.35
N ASN A 95 2.01 -2.83 18.32
CA ASN A 95 3.46 -2.87 18.03
C ASN A 95 4.24 -3.98 18.78
N LYS A 96 3.74 -4.50 19.92
CA LYS A 96 4.34 -5.63 20.65
C LYS A 96 4.38 -6.94 19.85
N ASP A 97 3.38 -7.22 19.01
CA ASP A 97 3.38 -8.40 18.13
C ASP A 97 4.42 -8.27 17.01
N ARG A 98 4.94 -7.05 16.74
CA ARG A 98 5.98 -6.84 15.73
C ARG A 98 7.32 -7.39 16.17
N ASP A 99 7.61 -7.38 17.47
CA ASP A 99 8.85 -7.92 18.03
C ASP A 99 8.86 -9.45 17.89
N ASP A 100 7.73 -10.11 18.17
CA ASP A 100 7.58 -11.57 18.03
C ASP A 100 7.75 -12.05 16.58
N ILE A 101 7.32 -11.25 15.60
CA ILE A 101 7.48 -11.56 14.17
C ILE A 101 8.76 -10.97 13.56
N ALA A 102 9.52 -10.14 14.29
CA ALA A 102 10.74 -9.51 13.78
C ALA A 102 11.80 -10.56 13.42
N GLY A 103 12.01 -11.54 14.30
CA GLY A 103 12.95 -12.64 14.09
C GLY A 103 12.63 -13.50 12.86
N PRO A 104 11.39 -13.99 12.70
CA PRO A 104 10.98 -14.72 11.49
C PRO A 104 11.07 -13.90 10.20
N ILE A 105 10.64 -12.63 10.21
CA ILE A 105 10.64 -11.79 9.01
C ILE A 105 12.06 -11.42 8.58
N SER A 106 12.95 -11.09 9.52
CA SER A 106 14.35 -10.76 9.20
C SER A 106 15.08 -11.94 8.55
N LYS A 107 14.68 -13.18 8.85
CA LYS A 107 15.19 -14.40 8.19
C LYS A 107 14.54 -14.65 6.83
N LEU A 108 13.25 -14.36 6.67
CA LEU A 108 12.50 -14.65 5.45
C LEU A 108 12.75 -13.62 4.33
N GLU A 109 12.81 -12.34 4.69
CA GLU A 109 12.93 -11.24 3.74
C GLU A 109 14.12 -11.39 2.76
N PRO A 110 15.33 -11.80 3.19
CA PRO A 110 16.45 -11.99 2.27
C PRO A 110 16.17 -12.99 1.14
N PHE A 111 15.40 -14.05 1.41
CA PHE A 111 15.00 -15.02 0.38
C PHE A 111 13.98 -14.42 -0.58
N VAL A 112 13.01 -13.66 -0.06
CA VAL A 112 12.02 -12.94 -0.88
C VAL A 112 12.75 -11.97 -1.82
N TYR A 113 13.70 -11.20 -1.30
CA TYR A 113 14.53 -10.30 -2.10
C TYR A 113 15.33 -11.06 -3.16
N TYR A 114 16.02 -12.15 -2.78
CA TYR A 114 16.81 -12.95 -3.71
C TYR A 114 16.00 -13.37 -4.93
N HIS A 115 14.80 -13.93 -4.73
CA HIS A 115 13.94 -14.34 -5.83
C HIS A 115 13.44 -13.16 -6.67
N CYS A 116 13.07 -12.04 -6.04
CA CYS A 116 12.67 -10.83 -6.77
C CYS A 116 13.80 -10.30 -7.65
N ASN A 117 15.02 -10.23 -7.10
CA ASN A 117 16.19 -9.71 -7.77
C ASN A 117 16.68 -10.62 -8.90
N GLN A 118 16.68 -11.95 -8.71
CA GLN A 118 17.01 -12.90 -9.78
C GLN A 118 16.08 -12.77 -10.99
N LEU A 119 14.83 -12.39 -10.75
CA LEU A 119 13.82 -12.20 -11.79
C LEU A 119 13.77 -10.77 -12.33
N LEU A 120 14.63 -9.85 -11.89
CA LEU A 120 14.57 -8.43 -12.26
C LEU A 120 14.65 -8.21 -13.77
N ASN A 121 15.45 -9.00 -14.49
CA ASN A 121 15.57 -8.89 -15.94
C ASN A 121 14.52 -9.70 -16.71
N ASN A 122 13.69 -10.50 -16.02
CA ASN A 122 12.64 -11.29 -16.62
C ASN A 122 11.31 -10.53 -16.62
N GLN A 123 10.83 -10.18 -17.82
CA GLN A 123 9.60 -9.41 -18.04
C GLN A 123 8.35 -10.28 -18.22
N SER A 124 8.44 -11.60 -18.03
CA SER A 124 7.27 -12.46 -18.06
C SER A 124 6.25 -12.05 -16.99
N ALA A 125 4.96 -12.24 -17.27
CA ALA A 125 3.91 -11.86 -16.34
C ALA A 125 4.07 -12.53 -14.95
N GLY A 126 4.48 -13.81 -14.93
CA GLY A 126 4.76 -14.54 -13.69
C GLY A 126 5.91 -13.93 -12.88
N SER A 127 7.02 -13.57 -13.53
CA SER A 127 8.15 -12.91 -12.87
C SER A 127 7.77 -11.55 -12.28
N VAL A 128 7.04 -10.73 -13.03
CA VAL A 128 6.61 -9.40 -12.57
C VAL A 128 5.60 -9.49 -11.42
N LEU A 129 4.75 -10.52 -11.40
CA LEU A 129 3.86 -10.79 -10.26
C LEU A 129 4.66 -11.10 -8.99
N ILE A 130 5.71 -11.94 -9.07
CA ILE A 130 6.58 -12.25 -7.92
C ILE A 130 7.22 -10.97 -7.38
N GLN A 131 7.81 -10.16 -8.26
CA GLN A 131 8.39 -8.86 -7.91
C GLN A 131 7.35 -7.95 -7.22
N SER A 132 6.12 -7.90 -7.75
CA SER A 132 5.03 -7.11 -7.15
C SER A 132 4.63 -7.61 -5.76
N GLN A 133 4.69 -8.91 -5.48
CA GLN A 133 4.40 -9.43 -4.15
C GLN A 133 5.52 -9.09 -3.16
N GLY A 134 6.79 -9.18 -3.58
CA GLY A 134 7.93 -8.73 -2.77
C GLY A 134 7.79 -7.26 -2.36
N LEU A 135 7.51 -6.38 -3.32
CA LEU A 135 7.28 -4.95 -3.05
C LEU A 135 6.10 -4.71 -2.07
N LYS A 136 5.00 -5.47 -2.20
CA LYS A 136 3.86 -5.36 -1.28
C LYS A 136 4.22 -5.76 0.15
N ILE A 137 5.00 -6.83 0.31
CA ILE A 137 5.48 -7.27 1.63
C ILE A 137 6.24 -6.12 2.28
N ILE A 138 7.24 -5.56 1.59
CA ILE A 138 8.04 -4.45 2.13
C ILE A 138 7.22 -3.21 2.39
N TYR A 139 6.26 -2.89 1.53
CA TYR A 139 5.34 -1.79 1.79
C TYR A 139 4.55 -2.02 3.09
N VAL A 140 4.03 -3.22 3.34
CA VAL A 140 3.32 -3.53 4.58
C VAL A 140 4.23 -3.42 5.80
N LEU A 141 5.51 -3.82 5.68
CA LEU A 141 6.50 -3.68 6.75
C LEU A 141 6.86 -2.22 7.06
N THR A 142 6.67 -1.30 6.11
CA THR A 142 7.15 0.10 6.20
C THR A 142 6.04 1.16 6.23
N GLN A 143 4.78 0.83 5.92
CA GLN A 143 3.70 1.82 5.77
C GLN A 143 3.36 2.61 7.05
N PHE A 144 3.44 1.98 8.23
CA PHE A 144 3.01 2.56 9.53
C PHE A 144 4.15 2.81 10.52
N SER A 145 5.26 2.08 10.43
CA SER A 145 6.51 2.34 11.13
C SER A 145 7.57 1.41 10.57
N ILE A 146 8.81 1.88 10.47
CA ILE A 146 9.96 1.01 10.19
C ILE A 146 10.43 0.43 11.53
N HIS A 147 10.56 -0.89 11.58
CA HIS A 147 11.14 -1.58 12.73
C HIS A 147 12.50 -2.16 12.31
N PHE A 148 13.60 -1.52 12.72
CA PHE A 148 14.92 -1.80 12.17
C PHE A 148 15.49 -3.17 12.57
N GLU A 149 14.96 -3.83 13.60
CA GLU A 149 15.33 -5.22 13.91
C GLU A 149 14.74 -6.22 12.90
N MET A 150 13.58 -5.89 12.35
CA MET A 150 12.88 -6.68 11.33
C MET A 150 13.42 -6.38 9.94
N LEU A 151 13.70 -5.11 9.66
CA LEU A 151 14.18 -4.64 8.37
C LEU A 151 15.28 -3.59 8.57
N ALA A 152 16.51 -4.07 8.72
CA ALA A 152 17.68 -3.23 8.93
C ALA A 152 17.95 -2.30 7.73
N VAL A 153 18.69 -1.22 7.98
CA VAL A 153 19.01 -0.21 6.94
C VAL A 153 19.64 -0.82 5.67
N PRO A 154 20.62 -1.76 5.74
CA PRO A 154 21.17 -2.37 4.53
C PRO A 154 20.14 -3.19 3.73
N ARG A 155 19.11 -3.73 4.41
CA ARG A 155 18.00 -4.42 3.74
C ARG A 155 17.06 -3.43 3.08
N LEU A 156 16.76 -2.29 3.74
CA LEU A 156 16.01 -1.19 3.11
C LEU A 156 16.73 -0.67 1.87
N ASP A 157 18.06 -0.51 1.91
CA ASP A 157 18.87 -0.05 0.79
C ASP A 157 18.67 -0.91 -0.46
N VAL A 158 18.67 -2.24 -0.32
CA VAL A 158 18.47 -3.13 -1.47
C VAL A 158 17.05 -3.05 -2.03
N TRP A 159 16.03 -2.83 -1.19
CA TRP A 159 14.65 -2.63 -1.66
C TRP A 159 14.40 -1.27 -2.29
N ILE A 160 15.06 -0.23 -1.79
CA ILE A 160 15.04 1.11 -2.41
C ILE A 160 15.67 1.01 -3.80
N LYS A 161 16.86 0.41 -3.89
CA LYS A 161 17.53 0.15 -5.17
C LYS A 161 16.65 -0.65 -6.13
N PHE A 162 16.09 -1.76 -5.66
CA PHE A 162 15.22 -2.61 -6.47
C PHE A 162 13.97 -1.85 -6.96
N SER A 163 13.39 -0.99 -6.12
CA SER A 163 12.26 -0.13 -6.52
C SER A 163 12.66 0.86 -7.62
N ILE A 164 13.84 1.47 -7.50
CA ILE A 164 14.40 2.35 -8.53
C ILE A 164 14.60 1.58 -9.84
N ASP A 165 15.23 0.40 -9.79
CA ASP A 165 15.51 -0.42 -10.96
C ASP A 165 14.20 -0.86 -11.66
N VAL A 166 13.14 -1.19 -10.91
CA VAL A 166 11.79 -1.49 -11.46
C VAL A 166 11.16 -0.27 -12.15
N LEU A 167 11.34 0.94 -11.60
CA LEU A 167 10.83 2.17 -12.20
C LEU A 167 11.61 2.57 -13.45
N MET A 168 12.92 2.35 -13.47
CA MET A 168 13.80 2.65 -14.60
C MET A 168 13.63 1.67 -15.77
N ARG A 169 13.15 0.45 -15.51
CA ARG A 169 12.95 -0.57 -16.55
C ARG A 169 11.86 -0.17 -17.55
N GLU A 170 12.13 -0.28 -18.85
CA GLU A 170 11.11 -0.09 -19.88
C GLU A 170 9.99 -1.14 -19.77
N CYS A 171 8.77 -0.74 -20.11
CA CYS A 171 7.65 -1.67 -20.21
C CYS A 171 7.75 -2.46 -21.52
N PRO A 172 7.30 -3.74 -21.58
CA PRO A 172 7.29 -4.49 -22.82
C PRO A 172 6.49 -3.79 -23.92
N GLN A 173 6.96 -3.92 -25.17
CA GLN A 173 6.30 -3.31 -26.34
C GLN A 173 4.89 -3.86 -26.57
N GLU A 174 4.62 -5.09 -26.10
CA GLU A 174 3.30 -5.72 -26.09
C GLU A 174 2.23 -4.90 -25.35
N LEU A 175 2.62 -3.95 -24.50
CA LEU A 175 1.67 -3.03 -23.85
C LEU A 175 1.25 -1.88 -24.76
N SER A 176 2.08 -1.53 -25.75
CA SER A 176 1.78 -0.45 -26.69
C SER A 176 0.63 -0.79 -27.63
N SER A 177 0.35 -2.07 -27.85
CA SER A 177 -0.77 -2.54 -28.67
C SER A 177 -2.13 -2.50 -27.96
N LEU A 178 -2.16 -2.34 -26.63
CA LEU A 178 -3.41 -2.20 -25.88
C LEU A 178 -3.97 -0.79 -26.08
N GLU A 179 -5.00 -0.62 -26.91
CA GLU A 179 -5.58 0.70 -27.20
C GLU A 179 -6.25 1.33 -25.96
N ASP A 180 -6.85 0.51 -25.09
CA ASP A 180 -7.48 0.96 -23.86
C ASP A 180 -6.44 1.32 -22.78
N LYS A 181 -6.47 2.59 -22.36
CA LYS A 181 -5.63 3.15 -21.30
C LYS A 181 -5.90 2.49 -19.94
N ASP A 182 -7.15 2.16 -19.64
CA ASP A 182 -7.53 1.55 -18.37
C ASP A 182 -7.04 0.11 -18.30
N GLU A 183 -7.22 -0.68 -19.36
CA GLU A 183 -6.66 -2.03 -19.44
C GLU A 183 -5.14 -2.00 -19.28
N ARG A 184 -4.46 -1.08 -19.97
CA ARG A 184 -3.02 -0.90 -19.89
C ARG A 184 -2.57 -0.58 -18.46
N ALA A 185 -3.29 0.29 -17.73
CA ALA A 185 -3.02 0.61 -16.33
C ALA A 185 -3.19 -0.59 -15.37
N HIS A 186 -4.07 -1.54 -15.70
CA HIS A 186 -4.34 -2.73 -14.89
C HIS A 186 -3.38 -3.90 -15.11
N THR A 187 -2.43 -3.77 -16.03
CA THR A 187 -1.43 -4.81 -16.29
C THR A 187 -0.44 -5.01 -15.14
N VAL A 188 0.23 -6.17 -15.13
CA VAL A 188 1.16 -6.55 -14.05
C VAL A 188 2.36 -5.61 -13.97
N TRP A 189 2.84 -5.08 -15.10
CA TRP A 189 3.98 -4.15 -15.17
C TRP A 189 3.65 -2.81 -14.52
N TRP A 190 2.50 -2.21 -14.85
CA TRP A 190 2.05 -0.95 -14.25
C TRP A 190 1.69 -1.12 -12.77
N LYS A 191 1.10 -2.25 -12.39
CA LYS A 191 0.91 -2.60 -10.98
C LYS A 191 2.24 -2.70 -10.22
N CYS A 192 3.26 -3.30 -10.81
CA CYS A 192 4.59 -3.43 -10.21
C CYS A 192 5.27 -2.06 -10.04
N LYS A 193 5.30 -1.24 -11.11
CA LYS A 193 5.81 0.14 -11.05
C LYS A 193 5.09 0.98 -10.00
N LYS A 194 3.76 0.88 -9.90
CA LYS A 194 2.99 1.55 -8.85
C LYS A 194 3.48 1.19 -7.45
N TRP A 195 3.72 -0.09 -7.17
CA TRP A 195 4.21 -0.50 -5.84
C TRP A 195 5.63 0.00 -5.57
N ALA A 196 6.52 -0.04 -6.55
CA ALA A 196 7.86 0.53 -6.44
C ALA A 196 7.82 2.03 -6.15
N ALA A 197 7.03 2.80 -6.92
CA ALA A 197 6.84 4.23 -6.70
C ALA A 197 6.24 4.52 -5.31
N LYS A 198 5.26 3.72 -4.88
CA LYS A 198 4.60 3.89 -3.58
C LYS A 198 5.54 3.67 -2.40
N ILE A 199 6.50 2.75 -2.50
CA ILE A 199 7.52 2.55 -1.48
C ILE A 199 8.43 3.77 -1.39
N LEU A 200 8.95 4.25 -2.53
CA LEU A 200 9.84 5.41 -2.56
C LEU A 200 9.16 6.67 -2.02
N ASP A 201 7.92 6.93 -2.46
CA ASP A 201 7.09 8.04 -1.99
C ASP A 201 6.86 7.95 -0.47
N ARG A 202 6.43 6.78 0.04
CA ARG A 202 6.24 6.57 1.48
C ARG A 202 7.52 6.73 2.28
N ILE A 203 8.65 6.22 1.78
CA ILE A 203 9.94 6.32 2.46
C ILE A 203 10.37 7.77 2.58
N PHE A 204 10.27 8.53 1.49
CA PHE A 204 10.69 9.91 1.49
C PHE A 204 9.78 10.76 2.39
N ASP A 205 8.47 10.69 2.18
CA ASP A 205 7.47 11.48 2.90
C ASP A 205 7.52 11.26 4.42
N ARG A 206 7.65 9.99 4.85
CA ARG A 206 7.52 9.65 6.28
C ARG A 206 8.82 9.43 7.02
N TYR A 207 9.91 9.09 6.32
CA TYR A 207 11.17 8.69 6.96
C TYR A 207 12.41 9.33 6.33
N GLY A 208 12.28 10.09 5.24
CA GLY A 208 13.40 10.64 4.49
C GLY A 208 13.78 12.06 4.90
N SER A 209 13.02 12.72 5.76
CA SER A 209 13.20 14.13 6.13
C SER A 209 13.71 14.27 7.57
N PRO A 210 15.02 14.49 7.83
CA PRO A 210 15.59 14.48 9.18
C PRO A 210 14.90 15.39 10.19
N ASN A 211 14.33 16.52 9.73
CA ASN A 211 13.65 17.50 10.56
C ASN A 211 12.16 17.19 10.83
N GLN A 212 11.59 16.20 10.15
CA GLN A 212 10.16 15.85 10.21
C GLN A 212 9.91 14.43 10.73
N VAL A 213 10.97 13.71 11.08
CA VAL A 213 10.90 12.32 11.53
C VAL A 213 11.13 12.21 13.04
N GLU A 214 10.59 11.13 13.63
CA GLU A 214 10.91 10.76 15.00
C GLU A 214 12.42 10.51 15.18
N LYS A 215 12.94 10.74 16.38
CA LYS A 215 14.39 10.63 16.68
C LYS A 215 15.00 9.29 16.25
N GLN A 216 14.24 8.20 16.39
CA GLN A 216 14.66 6.85 15.98
C GLN A 216 14.92 6.70 14.46
N TYR A 217 14.32 7.56 13.64
CA TYR A 217 14.45 7.54 12.18
C TYR A 217 15.46 8.57 11.65
N ALA A 218 15.95 9.49 12.48
CA ALA A 218 16.82 10.59 12.03
C ALA A 218 18.11 10.10 11.34
N ALA A 219 18.74 9.03 11.84
CA ALA A 219 19.92 8.44 11.22
C ALA A 219 19.60 7.89 9.81
N PHE A 220 18.48 7.18 9.68
CA PHE A 220 18.02 6.66 8.39
C PHE A 220 17.63 7.78 7.42
N ALA A 221 16.96 8.84 7.90
CA ALA A 221 16.59 9.98 7.06
C ALA A 221 17.82 10.64 6.42
N ASN A 222 18.88 10.85 7.21
CA ASN A 222 20.15 11.37 6.70
C ASN A 222 20.79 10.41 5.68
N HIS A 223 20.82 9.12 5.98
CA HIS A 223 21.32 8.09 5.06
C HIS A 223 20.55 8.07 3.74
N PHE A 224 19.23 8.16 3.79
CA PHE A 224 18.36 8.22 2.61
C PHE A 224 18.62 9.48 1.77
N LEU A 225 18.72 10.65 2.41
CA LEU A 225 19.00 11.90 1.69
C LEU A 225 20.34 11.87 0.97
N VAL A 226 21.39 11.31 1.60
CA VAL A 226 22.73 11.27 1.02
C VAL A 226 22.83 10.25 -0.11
N ASN A 227 22.27 9.04 0.07
CA ASN A 227 22.52 7.91 -0.84
C ASN A 227 21.42 7.67 -1.87
N TRP A 228 20.16 7.96 -1.52
CA TRP A 228 19.01 7.47 -2.30
C TRP A 228 18.09 8.56 -2.84
N SER A 229 18.08 9.76 -2.24
CA SER A 229 17.19 10.84 -2.69
C SER A 229 17.40 11.20 -4.17
N ARG A 230 18.65 11.33 -4.63
CA ARG A 230 18.95 11.68 -6.03
C ARG A 230 18.64 10.54 -7.00
N PRO A 231 19.08 9.29 -6.78
CA PRO A 231 18.69 8.17 -7.66
C PRO A 231 17.18 7.96 -7.75
N ALA A 232 16.46 8.06 -6.61
CA ALA A 232 15.01 7.94 -6.58
C ALA A 232 14.33 9.10 -7.33
N LEU A 233 14.80 10.33 -7.11
CA LEU A 233 14.31 11.50 -7.83
C LEU A 233 14.54 11.39 -9.34
N ALA A 234 15.70 10.90 -9.78
CA ALA A 234 15.98 10.67 -11.19
C ALA A 234 14.99 9.67 -11.82
N ALA A 235 14.66 8.59 -11.11
CA ALA A 235 13.65 7.63 -11.58
C ALA A 235 12.26 8.25 -11.70
N MET A 236 11.84 9.08 -10.74
CA MET A 236 10.56 9.79 -10.80
C MET A 236 10.52 10.82 -11.92
N LEU A 237 11.59 11.61 -12.10
CA LEU A 237 11.70 12.58 -13.20
C LEU A 237 11.69 11.89 -14.57
N MET A 238 12.28 10.70 -14.69
CA MET A 238 12.23 9.91 -15.92
C MET A 238 10.78 9.52 -16.27
N ILE A 239 9.96 9.15 -15.28
CA ILE A 239 8.53 8.85 -15.46
C ILE A 239 7.76 10.10 -15.91
N LEU A 240 8.00 11.25 -15.26
CA LEU A 240 7.38 12.52 -15.66
C LEU A 240 7.79 12.92 -17.08
N ASN A 241 9.05 12.72 -17.45
CA ASN A 241 9.55 12.99 -18.79
C ASN A 241 8.96 12.02 -19.83
N ALA A 242 8.76 10.75 -19.49
CA ALA A 242 8.07 9.80 -20.37
C ALA A 242 6.65 10.27 -20.67
N HIS A 243 5.89 10.68 -19.64
CA HIS A 243 4.56 11.25 -19.81
C HIS A 243 4.59 12.53 -20.68
N ARG A 244 5.55 13.43 -20.44
CA ARG A 244 5.73 14.66 -21.26
C ARG A 244 5.94 14.34 -22.75
N ASN A 245 6.66 13.27 -23.07
CA ASN A 245 6.94 12.85 -24.44
C ASN A 245 5.84 11.98 -25.07
N GLY A 246 4.67 11.88 -24.44
CA GLY A 246 3.53 11.11 -24.95
C GLY A 246 3.65 9.59 -24.74
N ILE A 247 4.65 9.12 -23.98
CA ILE A 247 4.73 7.72 -23.56
C ILE A 247 3.71 7.51 -22.44
N PHE A 248 2.90 6.46 -22.57
CA PHE A 248 1.87 6.14 -21.59
C PHE A 248 2.49 5.91 -20.20
N VAL A 249 1.88 6.53 -19.18
CA VAL A 249 2.13 6.31 -17.77
C VAL A 249 0.79 6.19 -17.07
N SER A 250 0.62 5.21 -16.18
CA SER A 250 -0.63 5.11 -15.43
C SER A 250 -0.79 6.28 -14.45
N ASP A 251 -2.01 6.81 -14.32
CA ASP A 251 -2.31 7.98 -13.48
C ASP A 251 -1.82 7.82 -12.05
N ARG A 252 -1.92 6.60 -11.51
CA ARG A 252 -1.45 6.34 -10.15
C ARG A 252 0.06 6.42 -10.02
N VAL A 253 0.82 5.98 -11.02
CA VAL A 253 2.28 6.11 -11.04
C VAL A 253 2.68 7.57 -11.24
N LEU A 254 1.97 8.29 -12.12
CA LEU A 254 2.18 9.72 -12.35
C LEU A 254 1.95 10.52 -11.07
N PHE A 255 0.85 10.27 -10.35
CA PHE A 255 0.55 10.89 -9.07
C PHE A 255 1.67 10.63 -8.04
N LEU A 256 2.16 9.40 -7.93
CA LEU A 256 3.22 9.07 -6.96
C LEU A 256 4.55 9.73 -7.34
N ALA A 257 4.86 9.86 -8.64
CA ALA A 257 6.03 10.60 -9.09
C ALA A 257 5.92 12.10 -8.75
N LEU A 258 4.75 12.70 -8.95
CA LEU A 258 4.49 14.10 -8.58
C LEU A 258 4.53 14.33 -7.07
N SER A 259 3.96 13.41 -6.29
CA SER A 259 4.00 13.43 -4.83
C SER A 259 5.46 13.39 -4.33
N PHE A 260 6.24 12.45 -4.85
CA PHE A 260 7.66 12.32 -4.52
C PHE A 260 8.45 13.58 -4.89
N THR A 261 8.24 14.15 -6.08
CA THR A 261 8.94 15.37 -6.50
C THR A 261 8.52 16.57 -5.66
N ASN A 262 7.24 16.69 -5.27
CA ASN A 262 6.78 17.74 -4.37
C ASN A 262 7.51 17.69 -3.02
N THR A 263 7.65 16.50 -2.44
CA THR A 263 8.47 16.31 -1.23
C THR A 263 9.94 16.66 -1.50
N ALA A 264 10.48 16.26 -2.66
CA ALA A 264 11.86 16.54 -3.04
C ALA A 264 12.19 18.04 -3.12
N VAL A 265 11.27 18.87 -3.62
CA VAL A 265 11.47 20.33 -3.77
C VAL A 265 11.76 21.01 -2.43
N ALA A 266 11.20 20.51 -1.33
CA ALA A 266 11.44 21.05 0.01
C ALA A 266 12.89 20.82 0.51
N HIS A 267 13.67 19.96 -0.14
CA HIS A 267 15.04 19.64 0.25
C HIS A 267 16.07 20.25 -0.71
N SER A 268 16.92 21.13 -0.17
CA SER A 268 17.99 21.81 -0.93
C SER A 268 18.93 20.85 -1.69
N HIS A 269 19.15 19.66 -1.14
CA HIS A 269 19.96 18.62 -1.78
C HIS A 269 19.36 18.10 -3.09
N CYS A 270 18.04 17.96 -3.14
CA CYS A 270 17.27 17.52 -4.31
C CYS A 270 17.06 18.65 -5.31
N TRP A 271 16.87 19.88 -4.82
CA TRP A 271 16.69 21.07 -5.67
C TRP A 271 17.81 21.27 -6.68
N ARG A 272 19.06 20.97 -6.31
CA ARG A 272 20.21 21.07 -7.23
C ARG A 272 20.06 20.15 -8.46
N THR A 273 19.46 18.98 -8.28
CA THR A 273 19.16 18.04 -9.38
C THR A 273 17.92 18.48 -10.16
N MET A 274 16.94 19.12 -9.54
CA MET A 274 15.71 19.59 -10.21
C MET A 274 15.89 20.88 -10.99
N LYS A 275 16.75 21.80 -10.53
CA LYS A 275 16.91 23.15 -11.09
C LYS A 275 17.10 23.18 -12.61
N PRO A 276 17.95 22.33 -13.23
CA PRO A 276 18.08 22.28 -14.69
C PRO A 276 16.79 21.88 -15.41
N HIS A 277 15.93 21.05 -14.79
CA HIS A 277 14.67 20.59 -15.37
C HIS A 277 13.51 21.56 -15.14
N ALA A 278 13.50 22.28 -14.01
CA ALA A 278 12.48 23.28 -13.69
C ALA A 278 12.52 24.47 -14.68
N LEU A 279 13.73 24.92 -15.06
CA LEU A 279 13.92 26.01 -16.02
C LEU A 279 13.44 25.65 -17.45
N VAL A 280 13.32 24.36 -17.78
CA VAL A 280 12.79 23.89 -19.07
C VAL A 280 11.24 23.88 -19.09
N CYS A 281 10.59 23.97 -17.93
CA CYS A 281 9.13 24.13 -17.84
C CYS A 281 8.69 25.60 -17.96
N GLU A 282 9.53 26.58 -17.59
CA GLU A 282 9.21 28.01 -17.69
C GLU A 282 9.18 28.53 -19.14
N SER A 283 9.85 27.87 -20.09
CA SER A 283 9.86 28.26 -21.50
C SER A 283 8.60 27.88 -22.29
N PHE A 284 7.55 27.39 -21.61
CA PHE A 284 6.28 26.95 -22.21
C PHE A 284 5.04 27.66 -21.62
N PHE A 285 5.23 28.69 -20.79
CA PHE A 285 4.17 29.62 -20.36
C PHE A 285 4.34 30.99 -21.01
#